data_AF-A0AA43IG93-F1
#
_entry.id   AF-A0AA43IG93-F1
#
_cell.length_a   1.000
_cell.length_b   1.000
_cell.length_c   1.000
_cell.angle_alpha   90.00
_cell.angle_beta   90.00
_cell.angle_gamma   90.00
#
_symmetry.space_group_name_H-M   'P 1'
#
loop_
_entity.id
_entity.type
_entity.pdbx_description
1 polymer ?
#
loop_
_entity_poly.entity_id
_entity_poly.type
_entity_poly.pdbx_seq_one_letter_code
_entity_poly.pdbx_strand_id
1 'polypeptide(L)' 'MNKNQIGCVEHALRNQNRFYASADDKDWNDLVEKGYATKHPGWEDSMAYFRVTGSGKKALSEVD' A
#
# COMPACT_ATOMS: atom_id res chain seq x y z
N MET A 1 -2.88 -11.15 -2.60
CA MET A 1 -1.69 -10.27 -2.70
C MET A 1 -0.51 -11.12 -3.13
N ASN A 2 0.44 -10.58 -3.89
CA ASN A 2 1.71 -11.27 -4.16
C ASN A 2 2.69 -11.08 -2.97
N LYS A 3 3.82 -11.81 -2.97
CA LYS A 3 4.80 -11.75 -1.87
C LYS A 3 5.36 -10.34 -1.62
N ASN A 4 5.58 -9.54 -2.66
CA ASN A 4 6.09 -8.18 -2.51
C ASN A 4 5.05 -7.28 -1.86
N GLN A 5 3.80 -7.38 -2.32
CA GLN A 5 2.67 -6.62 -1.79
C GLN A 5 2.38 -6.92 -0.33
N ILE A 6 2.50 -8.19 0.08
CA ILE A 6 2.41 -8.58 1.49
C ILE A 6 3.43 -7.80 2.29
N GLY A 7 4.70 -7.81 1.87
CA GLY A 7 5.78 -7.05 2.52
C GLY A 7 5.51 -5.54 2.57
N CYS A 8 5.02 -4.95 1.48
CA CYS A 8 4.63 -3.53 1.44
C CYS A 8 3.55 -3.19 2.48
N VAL A 9 2.49 -4.00 2.52
CA VAL A 9 1.34 -3.81 3.41
C VAL A 9 1.75 -4.00 4.87
N GLU A 10 2.48 -5.08 5.20
CA GLU A 10 2.99 -5.32 6.55
C GLU A 10 3.88 -4.17 7.03
N HIS A 11 4.78 -3.69 6.17
CA HIS A 11 5.66 -2.60 6.49
C HIS A 11 4.90 -1.30 6.75
N ALA A 12 3.90 -0.98 5.92
CA ALA A 12 3.06 0.20 6.13
C ALA A 12 2.27 0.11 7.45
N LEU A 13 1.67 -1.05 7.75
CA LEU A 13 0.88 -1.27 8.96
C LEU A 13 1.71 -1.12 10.24
N ARG A 14 2.98 -1.54 10.23
CA ARG A 14 3.91 -1.33 11.34
C ARG A 14 4.29 0.15 11.52
N ASN A 15 4.19 0.96 10.48
CA ASN A 15 4.57 2.37 10.46
C ASN A 15 3.36 3.31 10.31
N GLN A 16 2.46 3.27 11.30
CA GLN A 16 1.29 4.16 11.36
C GLN A 16 0.36 4.06 10.14
N ASN A 17 0.35 2.91 9.46
CA ASN A 17 -0.42 2.67 8.23
C ASN A 17 -0.13 3.69 7.12
N ARG A 18 1.15 4.07 6.96
CA ARG A 18 1.59 5.01 5.94
C ARG A 18 2.92 4.59 5.36
N PHE A 19 3.02 4.61 4.03
CA PHE A 19 4.26 4.34 3.32
C PHE A 19 4.52 5.43 2.28
N TYR A 20 5.73 5.96 2.21
CA TYR A 20 6.14 6.98 1.24
C TYR A 20 7.05 6.35 0.19
N ALA A 21 6.64 6.42 -1.07
CA ALA A 21 7.37 5.81 -2.17
C ALA A 21 7.07 6.53 -3.49
N SER A 22 7.69 6.06 -4.58
CA SER A 22 7.40 6.54 -5.93
C SER A 22 5.89 6.48 -6.21
N ALA A 23 5.36 7.53 -6.82
CA ALA A 23 3.98 7.55 -7.30
C ALA A 23 3.74 6.47 -8.36
N ASP A 24 4.78 5.99 -9.05
CA ASP A 24 4.69 4.96 -10.09
C ASP A 24 5.02 3.55 -9.59
N ASP A 25 5.09 3.35 -8.27
CA ASP A 25 5.32 2.03 -7.66
C ASP A 25 4.20 1.05 -8.08
N LYS A 26 4.59 0.02 -8.84
CA LYS A 26 3.65 -0.92 -9.47
C LYS A 26 2.91 -1.78 -8.45
N ASP A 27 3.58 -2.21 -7.39
CA ASP A 27 2.97 -3.07 -6.38
C ASP A 27 1.93 -2.27 -5.57
N TRP A 28 2.23 -1.02 -5.23
CA TRP A 28 1.28 -0.13 -4.57
C TRP A 28 0.13 0.33 -5.44
N ASN A 29 0.38 0.67 -6.71
CA ASN A 29 -0.69 1.07 -7.63
C ASN A 29 -1.66 -0.10 -7.91
N ASP A 30 -1.16 -1.34 -8.06
CA ASP A 30 -2.02 -2.53 -8.18
C ASP A 30 -2.85 -2.76 -6.89
N LEU A 31 -2.29 -2.52 -5.71
CA LEU A 31 -3.05 -2.55 -4.45
C LEU A 31 -4.14 -1.47 -4.39
N VAL A 32 -3.89 -0.29 -4.96
CA VAL A 32 -4.87 0.80 -5.05
C VAL A 32 -6.00 0.44 -6.01
N GLU A 33 -5.67 -0.07 -7.20
CA GLU A 33 -6.66 -0.53 -8.18
C GLU A 33 -7.58 -1.63 -7.62
N LYS A 34 -7.03 -2.51 -6.77
CA LYS A 34 -7.79 -3.57 -6.08
C LYS A 34 -8.57 -3.08 -4.86
N GLY A 35 -8.45 -1.81 -4.48
CA GLY A 35 -9.12 -1.23 -3.30
C GLY A 35 -8.49 -1.63 -1.96
N TYR A 36 -7.29 -2.22 -1.98
CA TYR A 36 -6.55 -2.63 -0.78
C TYR A 36 -5.69 -1.51 -0.19
N ALA A 37 -5.39 -0.48 -0.98
CA ALA A 37 -4.70 0.72 -0.53
C ALA A 37 -5.35 1.99 -1.10
N THR A 38 -4.99 3.13 -0.52
CA THR A 38 -5.29 4.47 -1.03
C THR A 38 -3.99 5.18 -1.35
N LYS A 39 -4.02 6.05 -2.37
CA LYS A 39 -2.88 6.86 -2.82
C LYS A 39 -3.18 8.33 -2.57
N HIS A 40 -2.25 9.02 -1.93
CA HIS A 40 -2.29 10.46 -1.73
C HIS A 40 -1.03 11.11 -2.30
N PRO A 41 -1.11 12.35 -2.83
CA PRO A 41 0.06 13.08 -3.29
C PRO A 41 1.14 13.17 -2.21
N GLY A 42 2.40 13.02 -2.64
CA GLY A 42 3.58 13.22 -1.81
C GLY A 42 3.97 14.69 -1.69
N TRP A 43 5.13 14.93 -1.08
CA TRP A 43 5.71 16.27 -1.02
C TRP A 43 6.41 16.64 -2.34
N GLU A 44 6.92 15.63 -3.04
CA GLU A 44 7.46 15.72 -4.39
C GLU A 44 6.47 15.15 -5.40
N ASP A 45 6.40 15.73 -6.60
CA ASP A 45 5.45 15.34 -7.65
C ASP A 45 5.58 13.87 -8.07
N SER A 46 6.78 13.30 -7.96
CA SER A 46 7.09 11.90 -8.29
C SER A 46 6.84 10.92 -7.15
N MET A 47 6.37 11.40 -5.99
CA MET A 47 6.22 10.60 -4.78
C MET A 47 4.77 10.59 -4.29
N ALA A 48 4.40 9.55 -3.56
CA ALA A 48 3.07 9.38 -3.01
C ALA A 48 3.11 8.77 -1.61
N TYR A 49 2.08 9.08 -0.82
CA TYR A 49 1.76 8.37 0.40
C TYR A 49 0.70 7.31 0.14
N PHE A 50 1.02 6.07 0.48
CA PHE A 50 0.10 4.96 0.43
C PHE A 50 -0.37 4.58 1.83
N ARG A 51 -1.66 4.23 1.96
CA ARG A 51 -2.26 3.75 3.20
C ARG A 51 -3.15 2.55 2.95
N VAL A 52 -3.01 1.52 3.78
CA VAL A 52 -3.78 0.27 3.66
C VAL A 52 -5.22 0.50 4.12
N THR A 53 -6.19 0.04 3.33
CA THR A 53 -7.63 0.13 3.65
C THR A 53 -8.06 -0.97 4.62
N GLY A 54 -9.29 -0.91 5.13
CA GLY A 54 -9.87 -2.02 5.87
C GLY A 54 -9.90 -3.32 5.05
N SER A 55 -10.27 -3.23 3.77
CA SER A 55 -10.27 -4.35 2.84
C SER A 55 -8.85 -4.90 2.62
N GLY A 56 -7.83 -4.05 2.53
CA GLY A 56 -6.44 -4.48 2.42
C GLY A 56 -5.95 -5.22 3.66
N LYS A 57 -6.33 -4.77 4.86
CA LYS A 57 -6.02 -5.50 6.11
C LYS A 57 -6.70 -6.87 6.16
N LYS A 58 -7.97 -6.94 5.77
CA LYS A 58 -8.72 -8.20 5.71
C LYS A 58 -8.09 -9.17 4.69
N ALA A 59 -7.80 -8.68 3.49
CA ALA A 59 -7.14 -9.46 2.46
C ALA A 59 -5.75 -9.95 2.89
N LEU A 60 -4.99 -9.20 3.70
CA LEU A 60 -3.74 -9.68 4.29
C LEU A 60 -3.96 -10.86 5.23
N SER A 61 -4.95 -10.79 6.12
CA SER A 61 -5.25 -11.87 7.09
C SER A 61 -5.79 -13.16 6.46
N GLU A 62 -6.23 -13.13 5.21
CA GLU A 62 -6.72 -14.30 4.47
C GLU A 62 -5.61 -14.99 3.65
N VAL A 63 -4.40 -14.43 3.64
CA VAL A 63 -3.24 -14.97 2.91
C VAL A 63 -2.29 -15.75 3.83
N ASP A 64 -2.53 -15.70 5.15
CA ASP A 64 -1.86 -16.46 6.21
C ASP A 64 -2.57 -17.82 6.43
#